data_AF-A0A3D1ZLR4-F1
#
_entry.id   AF-A0A3D1ZLR4-F1
#
_cell.length_a   1.000
_cell.length_b   1.000
_cell.length_c   1.000
_cell.angle_alpha   90.00
_cell.angle_beta   90.00
_cell.angle_gamma   90.00
#
_symmetry.space_group_name_H-M   'P 1'
#
loop_
_entity.id
_entity.type
_entity.pdbx_description
1 polymer ?
#
loop_
_entity_poly.entity_id
_entity_poly.type
_entity_poly.pdbx_seq_one_letter_code
_entity_poly.pdbx_strand_id
1 'polypeptide(L)'
;MCAVRLTPDHVNLGSYQQSVDGAIAKLDADRIVQRIWEADHTVWNHDPTEIIDRLGWLTLPDTMRPQLRNIQRLASEVAADGIQHVVLLGMGGSSLGTETLKRCFGPVDGAPALQVLDSTIPAAVKATRDAVDLSTTLFIVSSKSGSTIEPNVLYRYFRGLVDTAVGTEESGSRFVAITDAGTSLDVMGTDQGFREVFRNPEDLGGRYSVLSYFGLIPAAISGI
;
A
#
# COMPACT_ATOMS: atom_id res chain seq x y z
N MET A 1 -18.65 -17.30 9.00
CA MET A 1 -17.31 -17.61 9.53
C MET A 1 -17.02 -19.07 9.27
N CYS A 2 -16.18 -19.36 8.27
CA CYS A 2 -15.72 -20.73 8.02
C CYS A 2 -14.64 -21.02 9.08
N ALA A 3 -14.91 -21.92 10.02
CA ALA A 3 -13.89 -22.38 10.94
C ALA A 3 -12.84 -23.16 10.13
N VAL A 4 -11.73 -22.52 9.81
CA VAL A 4 -10.54 -23.22 9.31
C VAL A 4 -10.09 -24.14 10.43
N ARG A 5 -10.49 -25.41 10.37
CA ARG A 5 -9.82 -26.46 11.15
C ARG A 5 -8.46 -26.66 10.50
N LEU A 6 -7.45 -25.99 11.05
CA LEU A 6 -6.07 -26.43 10.86
C LEU A 6 -6.03 -27.84 11.45
N THR A 7 -6.09 -28.88 10.63
CA THR A 7 -5.59 -30.19 11.04
C THR A 7 -4.11 -29.96 11.34
N PRO A 8 -3.66 -30.09 12.60
CA PRO A 8 -2.25 -30.02 12.85
C PRO A 8 -1.65 -31.22 12.12
N ASP A 9 -0.89 -30.96 11.06
CA ASP A 9 0.15 -31.91 10.71
C ASP A 9 0.91 -32.16 12.02
N HIS A 10 1.02 -33.41 12.45
CA HIS A 10 1.69 -33.75 13.70
C HIS A 10 3.19 -33.44 13.54
N VAL A 11 3.56 -32.18 13.75
CA VAL A 11 4.94 -31.74 13.82
C VAL A 11 5.48 -32.23 15.15
N ASN A 12 6.41 -33.19 15.11
CA ASN A 12 7.12 -33.64 16.31
C ASN A 12 8.16 -32.60 16.69
N LEU A 13 7.92 -31.88 17.79
CA LEU A 13 8.80 -30.81 18.27
C LEU A 13 9.87 -31.30 19.26
N GLY A 14 10.01 -32.62 19.42
CA GLY A 14 11.00 -33.24 20.29
C GLY A 14 10.88 -32.75 21.73
N SER A 15 12.00 -32.30 22.31
CA SER A 15 12.06 -31.79 23.68
C SER A 15 11.23 -30.52 23.91
N TYR A 16 10.77 -29.84 22.85
CA TYR A 16 9.96 -28.62 22.97
C TYR A 16 8.46 -28.89 23.01
N GLN A 17 8.01 -30.14 22.76
CA GLN A 17 6.59 -30.48 22.61
C GLN A 17 5.77 -30.02 23.82
N GLN A 18 6.19 -30.39 25.03
CA GLN A 18 5.47 -30.04 26.26
C GLN A 18 5.38 -28.52 26.48
N SER A 19 6.43 -27.78 26.15
CA SER A 19 6.44 -26.31 26.29
C SER A 19 5.50 -25.66 25.28
N VAL A 20 5.46 -26.16 24.05
CA VAL A 20 4.56 -25.64 23.00
C VAL A 20 3.11 -25.97 23.30
N ASP A 21 2.81 -27.20 23.70
CA ASP A 21 1.45 -27.62 24.09
C ASP A 21 0.93 -26.77 25.26
N GLY A 22 1.77 -26.54 26.27
CA GLY A 22 1.43 -25.66 27.40
C GLY A 22 1.19 -24.21 26.98
N ALA A 23 1.98 -23.67 26.04
CA ALA A 23 1.79 -22.32 25.51
C ALA A 23 0.47 -22.20 24.73
N ILE A 24 0.16 -23.18 23.86
CA ILE A 24 -1.10 -23.22 23.09
C ILE A 24 -2.30 -23.31 24.04
N ALA A 25 -2.27 -24.22 25.02
CA ALA A 25 -3.35 -24.36 26.00
C ALA A 25 -3.60 -23.06 26.79
N LYS A 26 -2.55 -22.30 27.10
CA LYS A 26 -2.67 -20.99 27.72
C LYS A 26 -3.32 -19.97 26.79
N LEU A 27 -2.88 -19.87 25.53
CA LEU A 27 -3.46 -18.97 24.54
C LEU A 27 -4.96 -19.25 24.32
N ASP A 28 -5.35 -20.52 24.32
CA ASP A 28 -6.74 -20.95 24.21
C ASP A 28 -7.56 -20.58 25.45
N ALA A 29 -7.03 -20.86 26.66
CA ALA A 29 -7.69 -20.51 27.92
C ALA A 29 -7.91 -18.99 28.04
N ASP A 30 -6.93 -18.20 27.60
CA ASP A 30 -6.98 -16.73 27.59
C ASP A 30 -7.75 -16.16 26.38
N ARG A 31 -8.29 -17.03 25.51
CA ARG A 31 -9.06 -16.70 24.28
C ARG A 31 -8.33 -15.75 23.34
N ILE A 32 -7.00 -15.83 23.28
CA ILE A 32 -6.17 -14.82 22.60
C ILE A 32 -6.52 -14.66 21.13
N VAL A 33 -6.69 -15.76 20.37
CA VAL A 33 -7.02 -15.69 18.94
C VAL A 33 -8.35 -14.98 18.72
N GLN A 34 -9.39 -15.35 19.47
CA GLN A 34 -10.69 -14.71 19.37
C GLN A 34 -10.62 -13.21 19.70
N ARG A 35 -9.90 -12.87 20.78
CA ARG A 35 -9.74 -11.48 21.24
C ARG A 35 -8.98 -10.62 20.24
N ILE A 36 -7.99 -11.17 19.54
CA ILE A 36 -7.34 -10.50 18.41
C ILE A 36 -8.37 -10.14 17.33
N TRP A 37 -9.21 -11.09 16.92
CA TRP A 37 -10.25 -10.85 15.90
C TRP A 37 -11.37 -9.92 16.36
N GLU A 38 -11.62 -9.84 17.66
CA GLU A 38 -12.54 -8.87 18.28
C GLU A 38 -11.88 -7.49 18.50
N ALA A 39 -10.64 -7.30 18.04
CA ALA A 39 -9.84 -6.09 18.20
C ALA A 39 -9.64 -5.66 19.67
N ASP A 40 -9.58 -6.62 20.59
CA ASP A 40 -9.30 -6.36 22.00
C ASP A 40 -7.85 -5.92 22.20
N HIS A 41 -7.64 -4.62 22.39
CA HIS A 41 -6.32 -4.03 22.58
C HIS A 41 -5.55 -4.62 23.76
N THR A 42 -6.24 -5.14 24.78
CA THR A 42 -5.61 -5.70 26.00
C THR A 42 -4.86 -7.00 25.75
N VAL A 43 -4.96 -7.57 24.54
CA VAL A 43 -4.04 -8.62 24.08
C VAL A 43 -2.59 -8.12 24.01
N TRP A 44 -2.40 -6.85 23.65
CA TRP A 44 -1.07 -6.23 23.50
C TRP A 44 -0.73 -5.28 24.64
N ASN A 45 -1.68 -4.42 25.04
CA ASN A 45 -1.49 -3.47 26.13
C ASN A 45 -2.84 -3.00 26.71
N HIS A 46 -2.88 -2.74 28.01
CA HIS A 46 -4.04 -2.14 28.68
C HIS A 46 -4.27 -0.69 28.27
N ASP A 47 -3.24 0.03 27.82
CA ASP A 47 -3.41 1.34 27.19
C ASP A 47 -3.84 1.15 25.71
N PRO A 48 -5.03 1.64 25.30
CA PRO A 48 -5.51 1.49 23.93
C PRO A 48 -4.79 2.40 22.91
N THR A 49 -4.00 3.37 23.37
CA THR A 49 -3.32 4.36 22.55
C THR A 49 -2.43 3.70 21.50
N GLU A 50 -2.56 4.12 20.23
CA GLU A 50 -1.85 3.55 19.08
C GLU A 50 -2.12 2.05 18.78
N ILE A 51 -3.16 1.46 19.38
CA ILE A 51 -3.59 0.08 19.12
C ILE A 51 -4.93 0.08 18.39
N ILE A 52 -5.99 0.62 19.02
CA ILE A 52 -7.36 0.51 18.48
C ILE A 52 -7.46 1.16 17.09
N ASP A 53 -6.75 2.25 16.85
CA ASP A 53 -6.66 2.98 15.59
C ASP A 53 -5.70 2.35 14.56
N ARG A 54 -5.20 1.13 14.82
CA ARG A 54 -4.20 0.45 13.97
C ARG A 54 -4.47 -1.03 13.74
N LEU A 55 -5.68 -1.52 14.01
CA LEU A 55 -6.05 -2.94 13.85
C LEU A 55 -6.82 -3.25 12.55
N GLY A 56 -7.05 -2.26 11.68
CA GLY A 56 -7.75 -2.47 10.41
C GLY A 56 -7.07 -3.47 9.46
N TRP A 57 -5.78 -3.78 9.68
CA TRP A 57 -5.04 -4.78 8.91
C TRP A 57 -5.59 -6.21 9.04
N LEU A 58 -6.26 -6.54 10.16
CA LEU A 58 -6.79 -7.87 10.42
C LEU A 58 -7.79 -8.32 9.36
N THR A 59 -8.59 -7.39 8.84
CA THR A 59 -9.71 -7.69 7.92
C THR A 59 -9.43 -7.28 6.48
N LEU A 60 -8.22 -6.79 6.16
CA LEU A 60 -7.86 -6.32 4.82
C LEU A 60 -8.19 -7.31 3.69
N PRO A 61 -7.86 -8.62 3.80
CA PRO A 61 -8.20 -9.56 2.73
C PRO A 61 -9.69 -9.62 2.42
N ASP A 62 -10.55 -9.46 3.43
CA ASP A 62 -12.00 -9.51 3.28
C ASP A 62 -12.55 -8.17 2.76
N THR A 63 -12.03 -7.04 3.24
CA THR A 63 -12.49 -5.71 2.85
C THR A 63 -11.98 -5.29 1.46
N MET A 64 -10.80 -5.77 1.06
CA MET A 64 -10.20 -5.47 -0.25
C MET A 64 -10.66 -6.41 -1.37
N ARG A 65 -11.08 -7.64 -1.05
CA ARG A 65 -11.56 -8.60 -2.07
C ARG A 65 -12.67 -8.05 -2.98
N PRO A 66 -13.70 -7.34 -2.47
CA PRO A 66 -14.70 -6.69 -3.31
C PRO A 66 -14.14 -5.59 -4.23
N GLN A 67 -13.02 -4.96 -3.84
CA GLN A 67 -12.38 -3.86 -4.57
C GLN A 67 -11.48 -4.34 -5.72
N LEU A 68 -11.11 -5.62 -5.76
CA LEU A 68 -10.18 -6.16 -6.76
C LEU A 68 -10.63 -5.88 -8.20
N ARG A 69 -11.93 -5.92 -8.49
CA ARG A 69 -12.44 -5.60 -9.82
C ARG A 69 -12.15 -4.16 -10.24
N ASN A 70 -12.30 -3.21 -9.31
CA ASN A 70 -12.02 -1.81 -9.58
C ASN A 70 -10.51 -1.57 -9.75
N ILE A 71 -9.70 -2.24 -8.94
CA ILE A 71 -8.23 -2.18 -9.03
C ILE A 71 -7.75 -2.74 -10.38
N GLN A 72 -8.29 -3.88 -10.81
CA GLN A 72 -7.97 -4.49 -12.11
C GLN A 72 -8.44 -3.64 -13.29
N ARG A 73 -9.61 -2.98 -13.16
CA ARG A 73 -10.09 -2.01 -14.15
C ARG A 73 -9.09 -0.87 -14.31
N LEU A 74 -8.65 -0.24 -13.21
CA LEU A 74 -7.63 0.82 -13.26
C LEU A 74 -6.36 0.34 -13.97
N ALA A 75 -5.83 -0.81 -13.59
CA ALA A 75 -4.62 -1.36 -14.22
C ALA A 75 -4.80 -1.54 -15.74
N SER A 76 -5.98 -2.00 -16.17
CA SER A 76 -6.31 -2.16 -17.59
C SER A 76 -6.41 -0.83 -18.32
N GLU A 77 -7.01 0.19 -17.70
CA GLU A 77 -7.09 1.55 -18.25
C GLU A 77 -5.70 2.19 -18.37
N VAL A 78 -4.85 2.03 -17.36
CA VAL A 78 -3.46 2.51 -17.37
C VAL A 78 -2.66 1.87 -18.51
N ALA A 79 -2.81 0.56 -18.72
CA ALA A 79 -2.18 -0.13 -19.83
C ALA A 79 -2.74 0.32 -21.20
N ALA A 80 -4.07 0.49 -21.31
CA ALA A 80 -4.72 0.96 -22.54
C ALA A 80 -4.30 2.38 -22.94
N ASP A 81 -4.02 3.24 -21.96
CA ASP A 81 -3.51 4.59 -22.15
C ASP A 81 -2.01 4.63 -22.53
N GLY A 82 -1.39 3.47 -22.71
CA GLY A 82 0.00 3.34 -23.17
C GLY A 82 1.04 3.71 -22.12
N ILE A 83 0.68 3.74 -20.83
CA ILE A 83 1.65 3.96 -19.75
C ILE A 83 2.71 2.86 -19.76
N GLN A 84 3.98 3.26 -19.74
CA GLN A 84 5.14 2.35 -19.75
C GLN A 84 5.87 2.32 -18.40
N HIS A 85 5.70 3.35 -17.59
CA HIS A 85 6.39 3.51 -16.31
C HIS A 85 5.43 3.90 -15.20
N VAL A 86 5.69 3.38 -14.00
CA VAL A 86 5.02 3.81 -12.77
C VAL A 86 6.06 4.22 -11.77
N VAL A 87 5.91 5.40 -11.18
CA VAL A 87 6.79 5.89 -10.11
C VAL A 87 5.96 6.13 -8.86
N LEU A 88 6.18 5.32 -7.83
CA LEU A 88 5.60 5.55 -6.51
C LEU A 88 6.45 6.57 -5.74
N LEU A 89 5.82 7.66 -5.32
CA LEU A 89 6.37 8.71 -4.47
C LEU A 89 5.82 8.49 -3.04
N GLY A 90 6.64 7.96 -2.14
CA GLY A 90 6.20 7.56 -0.81
C GLY A 90 7.35 7.54 0.20
N MET A 91 7.05 7.24 1.46
CA MET A 91 8.07 7.14 2.51
C MET A 91 7.66 6.10 3.56
N GLY A 92 8.61 5.27 3.99
CA GLY A 92 8.39 4.27 5.04
C GLY A 92 7.30 3.26 4.70
N GLY A 93 6.24 3.21 5.50
CA GLY A 93 5.14 2.23 5.30
C GLY A 93 4.41 2.39 3.97
N SER A 94 4.39 3.59 3.40
CA SER A 94 3.70 3.87 2.13
C SER A 94 4.54 3.53 0.88
N SER A 95 5.78 3.07 1.05
CA SER A 95 6.71 2.68 -0.03
C SER A 95 7.28 1.26 0.12
N LEU A 96 7.65 0.82 1.33
CA LEU A 96 8.38 -0.44 1.55
C LEU A 96 7.57 -1.70 1.22
N GLY A 97 6.24 -1.68 1.45
CA GLY A 97 5.37 -2.80 1.05
C GLY A 97 5.41 -3.01 -0.46
N THR A 98 5.28 -1.93 -1.22
CA THR A 98 5.37 -1.94 -2.68
C THR A 98 6.76 -2.35 -3.18
N GLU A 99 7.83 -1.83 -2.58
CA GLU A 99 9.19 -2.23 -2.95
C GLU A 99 9.45 -3.72 -2.65
N THR A 100 8.85 -4.26 -1.59
CA THR A 100 8.90 -5.70 -1.29
C THR A 100 8.20 -6.52 -2.37
N LEU A 101 6.96 -6.17 -2.73
CA LEU A 101 6.21 -6.85 -3.81
C LEU A 101 6.99 -6.82 -5.13
N LYS A 102 7.47 -5.63 -5.54
CA LYS A 102 8.29 -5.46 -6.73
C LYS A 102 9.52 -6.37 -6.73
N ARG A 103 10.24 -6.49 -5.61
CA ARG A 103 11.43 -7.36 -5.51
C ARG A 103 11.10 -8.85 -5.53
N CYS A 104 9.98 -9.23 -4.92
CA CYS A 104 9.56 -10.63 -4.85
C CYS A 104 9.04 -11.17 -6.19
N PHE A 105 8.26 -10.37 -6.92
CA PHE A 105 7.63 -10.80 -8.18
C PHE A 105 8.45 -10.40 -9.42
N GLY A 106 9.25 -9.34 -9.32
CA GLY A 106 10.03 -8.84 -10.45
C GLY A 106 9.17 -8.14 -11.52
N PRO A 107 9.78 -7.78 -12.67
CA PRO A 107 9.05 -7.22 -13.81
C PRO A 107 8.09 -8.25 -14.42
N VAL A 108 6.91 -7.78 -14.86
CA VAL A 108 5.91 -8.59 -15.59
C VAL A 108 5.88 -8.13 -17.04
N ASP A 109 6.00 -9.07 -17.98
CA ASP A 109 6.00 -8.77 -19.41
C ASP A 109 4.70 -8.09 -19.84
N GLY A 110 4.82 -6.98 -20.56
CA GLY A 110 3.69 -6.19 -21.04
C GLY A 110 3.04 -5.28 -20.00
N ALA A 111 3.55 -5.24 -18.77
CA ALA A 111 3.10 -4.31 -17.74
C ALA A 111 4.06 -3.11 -17.57
N PRO A 112 3.56 -1.95 -17.10
CA PRO A 112 4.38 -0.81 -16.74
C PRO A 112 5.51 -1.14 -15.74
N ALA A 113 6.70 -0.61 -16.01
CA ALA A 113 7.85 -0.77 -15.12
C ALA A 113 7.69 0.05 -13.84
N LEU A 114 7.63 -0.62 -12.69
CA LEU A 114 7.46 0.00 -11.37
C LEU A 114 8.78 0.43 -10.75
N GLN A 115 8.86 1.71 -10.36
CA GLN A 115 9.93 2.28 -9.54
C GLN A 115 9.35 2.85 -8.24
N VAL A 116 10.11 2.73 -7.15
CA VAL A 116 9.78 3.32 -5.85
C VAL A 116 10.82 4.38 -5.54
N LEU A 117 10.38 5.61 -5.33
CA LEU A 117 11.21 6.71 -4.90
C LEU A 117 10.83 7.09 -3.46
N ASP A 118 11.63 6.60 -2.52
CA ASP A 118 11.49 6.83 -1.07
C ASP A 118 12.65 7.65 -0.48
N SER A 119 13.30 8.45 -1.33
CA SER A 119 14.45 9.26 -0.95
C SER A 119 14.36 10.66 -1.52
N THR A 120 14.72 11.66 -0.71
CA THR A 120 14.86 13.07 -1.11
C THR A 120 16.29 13.41 -1.52
N ILE A 121 17.20 12.43 -1.58
CA ILE A 121 18.57 12.62 -2.04
C ILE A 121 18.54 13.04 -3.53
N PRO A 122 19.11 14.20 -3.90
CA PRO A 122 19.01 14.71 -5.27
C PRO A 122 19.49 13.74 -6.36
N ALA A 123 20.52 12.95 -6.06
CA ALA A 123 21.01 11.93 -6.98
C ALA A 123 19.98 10.81 -7.25
N ALA A 124 19.24 10.39 -6.23
CA ALA A 124 18.20 9.37 -6.36
C ALA A 124 17.01 9.91 -7.17
N VAL A 125 16.55 11.12 -6.84
CA VAL A 125 15.47 11.81 -7.59
C VAL A 125 15.84 11.99 -9.05
N LYS A 126 17.07 12.43 -9.34
CA LYS A 126 17.58 12.59 -10.70
C LYS A 126 17.64 11.24 -11.43
N ALA A 127 18.11 10.18 -10.78
CA ALA A 127 18.18 8.85 -11.37
C ALA A 127 16.78 8.32 -11.74
N THR A 128 15.78 8.49 -10.86
CA THR A 128 14.38 8.13 -11.18
C THR A 128 13.84 8.94 -12.35
N ARG A 129 14.05 10.26 -12.36
CA ARG A 129 13.62 11.13 -13.46
C ARG A 129 14.23 10.71 -14.80
N ASP A 130 15.53 10.43 -14.83
CA ASP A 130 16.24 10.11 -16.06
C ASP A 130 15.94 8.69 -16.56
N ALA A 131 15.31 7.84 -15.72
CA ALA A 131 14.97 6.46 -16.04
C ALA A 131 13.56 6.26 -16.61
N VAL A 132 12.77 7.33 -16.78
CA VAL A 132 11.38 7.26 -17.24
C VAL A 132 11.09 8.31 -18.32
N ASP A 133 10.19 7.97 -19.25
CA ASP A 133 9.57 8.96 -20.14
C ASP A 133 8.34 9.59 -19.47
N LEU A 134 8.44 10.86 -19.10
CA LEU A 134 7.39 11.60 -18.41
C LEU A 134 6.05 11.64 -19.16
N SER A 135 6.06 11.52 -20.49
CA SER A 135 4.83 11.53 -21.30
C SER A 135 4.02 10.23 -21.18
N THR A 136 4.68 9.14 -20.79
CA THR A 136 4.12 7.79 -20.64
C THR A 136 4.32 7.23 -19.23
N THR A 137 4.48 8.11 -18.23
CA THR A 137 4.64 7.73 -16.81
C THR A 137 3.41 8.07 -15.99
N LEU A 138 3.00 7.13 -15.13
CA LEU A 138 2.04 7.37 -14.05
C LEU A 138 2.77 7.53 -12.71
N PHE A 139 2.44 8.57 -11.96
CA PHE A 139 2.97 8.81 -10.62
C PHE A 139 1.93 8.44 -9.56
N ILE A 140 2.34 7.70 -8.53
CA ILE A 140 1.50 7.37 -7.38
C ILE A 140 1.99 8.16 -6.19
N VAL A 141 1.24 9.16 -5.74
CA VAL A 141 1.53 9.94 -4.52
C VAL A 141 0.94 9.19 -3.33
N SER A 142 1.81 8.69 -2.44
CA SER A 142 1.47 7.69 -1.44
C SER A 142 1.80 8.20 -0.03
N SER A 143 0.79 8.63 0.73
CA SER A 143 0.96 9.19 2.07
C SER A 143 -0.31 9.04 2.89
N LYS A 144 -0.27 8.25 3.98
CA LYS A 144 -1.43 8.05 4.89
C LYS A 144 -2.01 9.39 5.38
N SER A 145 -1.17 10.25 5.96
CA SER A 145 -1.61 11.53 6.52
C SER A 145 -1.91 12.59 5.45
N GLY A 146 -1.61 12.31 4.18
CA GLY A 146 -1.53 13.30 3.09
C GLY A 146 -0.50 14.43 3.26
N SER A 147 0.13 14.56 4.43
CA SER A 147 0.96 15.71 4.81
C SER A 147 2.45 15.39 4.96
N THR A 148 2.88 14.15 4.72
CA THR A 148 4.30 13.77 4.76
C THR A 148 5.09 14.63 3.76
N ILE A 149 6.18 15.25 4.22
CA ILE A 149 6.89 16.29 3.47
C ILE A 149 7.51 15.71 2.19
N GLU A 150 8.13 14.54 2.31
CA GLU A 150 8.88 13.87 1.27
C GLU A 150 8.03 13.59 0.01
N PRO A 151 6.92 12.81 0.06
CA PRO A 151 6.09 12.57 -1.12
C PRO A 151 5.45 13.86 -1.66
N ASN A 152 5.14 14.85 -0.81
CA ASN A 152 4.57 16.12 -1.26
C ASN A 152 5.57 16.99 -2.03
N VAL A 153 6.83 17.03 -1.61
CA VAL A 153 7.89 17.75 -2.34
C VAL A 153 8.22 17.04 -3.65
N LEU A 154 8.31 15.71 -3.62
CA LEU A 154 8.49 14.90 -4.83
C LEU A 154 7.34 15.10 -5.82
N TYR A 155 6.09 15.10 -5.33
CA TYR A 155 4.91 15.38 -6.15
C TYR A 155 5.03 16.74 -6.85
N ARG A 156 5.33 17.82 -6.11
CA ARG A 156 5.47 19.16 -6.69
C ARG A 156 6.56 19.21 -7.76
N TYR A 157 7.68 18.53 -7.52
CA TYR A 157 8.78 18.43 -8.48
C TYR A 157 8.35 17.74 -9.77
N PHE A 158 7.80 16.52 -9.67
CA PHE A 158 7.38 15.76 -10.85
C PHE A 158 6.18 16.38 -11.55
N ARG A 159 5.24 17.01 -10.82
CA ARG A 159 4.11 17.73 -11.41
C ARG A 159 4.58 18.81 -12.38
N GLY A 160 5.51 19.66 -11.98
CA GLY A 160 6.04 20.71 -12.87
C GLY A 160 6.74 20.15 -14.12
N LEU A 161 7.43 19.01 -13.99
CA LEU A 161 8.04 18.34 -15.14
C LEU A 161 6.99 17.72 -16.08
N VAL A 162 5.96 17.08 -15.52
CA VAL A 162 4.87 16.48 -16.29
C VAL A 162 4.04 17.57 -16.98
N ASP A 163 3.74 18.68 -16.31
CA ASP A 163 3.07 19.84 -16.91
C ASP A 163 3.81 20.34 -18.16
N THR A 164 5.15 20.35 -18.11
CA THR A 164 6.00 20.73 -19.24
C THR A 164 5.97 19.68 -20.36
N ALA A 165 5.86 18.40 -20.02
CA ALA A 165 5.92 17.28 -20.98
C ALA A 165 4.58 17.02 -21.69
N VAL A 166 3.44 17.14 -20.99
CA VAL A 166 2.12 16.77 -21.53
C VAL A 166 1.09 17.91 -21.50
N GLY A 167 1.42 19.06 -20.91
CA GLY A 167 0.50 20.19 -20.74
C GLY A 167 -0.27 20.12 -19.42
N THR A 168 -0.62 21.29 -18.89
CA THR A 168 -1.26 21.43 -17.57
C THR A 168 -2.66 20.84 -17.50
N GLU A 169 -3.38 20.80 -18.62
CA GLU A 169 -4.74 20.23 -18.70
C GLU A 169 -4.72 18.70 -18.50
N GLU A 170 -3.81 18.01 -19.18
CA GLU A 170 -3.71 16.54 -19.16
C GLU A 170 -2.87 15.99 -18.00
N SER A 171 -1.96 16.81 -17.46
CA SER A 171 -1.00 16.42 -16.42
C SER A 171 -1.63 15.75 -15.20
N GLY A 172 -2.83 16.16 -14.76
CA GLY A 172 -3.52 15.58 -13.61
C GLY A 172 -3.76 14.07 -13.78
N SER A 173 -4.13 13.65 -14.99
CA SER A 173 -4.40 12.23 -15.32
C SER A 173 -3.17 11.31 -15.23
N ARG A 174 -1.97 11.90 -15.09
CA ARG A 174 -0.70 11.20 -14.84
C ARG A 174 -0.41 10.98 -13.36
N PHE A 175 -1.32 11.35 -12.47
CA PHE A 175 -1.19 11.15 -11.03
C PHE A 175 -2.36 10.35 -10.45
N VAL A 176 -2.04 9.51 -9.47
CA VAL A 176 -2.97 8.83 -8.57
C VAL A 176 -2.56 9.14 -7.14
N ALA A 177 -3.53 9.32 -6.26
CA ALA A 177 -3.26 9.49 -4.83
C ALA A 177 -3.69 8.26 -4.04
N ILE A 178 -2.90 7.88 -3.03
CA ILE A 178 -3.27 6.87 -2.03
C ILE A 178 -3.07 7.49 -0.64
N THR A 179 -4.15 7.65 0.09
CA THR A 179 -4.19 8.41 1.35
C THR A 179 -5.40 8.01 2.20
N ASP A 180 -5.55 8.60 3.39
CA ASP A 180 -6.79 8.50 4.16
C ASP A 180 -7.81 9.53 3.70
N ALA A 181 -9.09 9.25 3.93
CA ALA A 181 -10.19 10.15 3.57
C ALA A 181 -10.07 11.52 4.28
N GLY A 182 -10.40 12.60 3.57
CA GLY A 182 -10.42 13.96 4.13
C GLY A 182 -9.04 14.58 4.37
N THR A 183 -7.95 13.89 4.03
CA THR A 183 -6.59 14.42 4.14
C THR A 183 -6.30 15.49 3.09
N SER A 184 -5.22 16.26 3.31
CA SER A 184 -4.78 17.27 2.33
C SER A 184 -4.46 16.68 0.95
N LEU A 185 -3.95 15.45 0.88
CA LEU A 185 -3.69 14.75 -0.38
C LEU A 185 -4.98 14.27 -1.06
N ASP A 186 -6.03 13.94 -0.30
CA ASP A 186 -7.34 13.56 -0.84
C ASP A 186 -7.98 14.75 -1.58
N VAL A 187 -8.02 15.89 -0.88
CA VAL A 187 -8.51 17.16 -1.43
C VAL A 187 -7.67 17.58 -2.63
N MET A 188 -6.34 17.59 -2.49
CA MET A 188 -5.43 17.98 -3.56
C MET A 188 -5.59 17.12 -4.80
N GLY A 189 -5.67 15.79 -4.65
CA GLY A 189 -5.81 14.88 -5.79
C GLY A 189 -7.11 15.14 -6.55
N THR A 190 -8.20 15.36 -5.82
CA THR A 190 -9.51 15.70 -6.42
C THR A 190 -9.46 17.04 -7.15
N ASP A 191 -8.96 18.09 -6.48
CA ASP A 191 -8.91 19.45 -7.02
C ASP A 191 -7.97 19.58 -8.23
N GLN A 192 -6.91 18.78 -8.27
CA GLN A 192 -5.89 18.84 -9.34
C GLN A 192 -6.11 17.82 -10.45
N GLY A 193 -7.29 17.20 -10.50
CA GLY A 193 -7.71 16.32 -11.59
C GLY A 193 -6.91 15.02 -11.66
N PHE A 194 -6.52 14.46 -10.52
CA PHE A 194 -5.85 13.16 -10.51
C PHE A 194 -6.76 12.11 -11.13
N ARG A 195 -6.15 11.13 -11.80
CA ARG A 195 -6.87 10.01 -12.41
C ARG A 195 -7.78 9.32 -11.40
N GLU A 196 -7.27 9.07 -10.20
CA GLU A 196 -8.04 8.50 -9.11
C GLU A 196 -7.42 8.85 -7.75
N VAL A 197 -8.27 8.89 -6.72
CA VAL A 197 -7.87 9.07 -5.32
C VAL A 197 -8.38 7.89 -4.50
N PHE A 198 -7.46 7.03 -4.07
CA PHE A 198 -7.75 5.85 -3.26
C PHE A 198 -7.70 6.18 -1.78
N ARG A 199 -8.85 6.04 -1.12
CA ARG A 199 -9.04 6.36 0.30
C ARG A 199 -8.99 5.07 1.12
N ASN A 200 -8.02 4.96 2.02
CA ASN A 200 -7.95 3.87 2.98
C ASN A 200 -8.75 4.19 4.25
N PRO A 201 -9.15 3.17 5.02
CA PRO A 201 -9.65 3.34 6.38
C PRO A 201 -8.58 3.97 7.29
N GLU A 202 -9.01 4.88 8.18
CA GLU A 202 -8.12 5.59 9.12
C GLU A 202 -7.46 4.65 10.14
N ASP A 203 -8.11 3.52 10.45
CA ASP A 203 -7.66 2.52 11.42
C ASP A 203 -6.54 1.60 10.89
N LEU A 204 -5.98 1.92 9.72
CA LEU A 204 -4.91 1.16 9.09
C LEU A 204 -3.54 1.79 9.37
N GLY A 205 -2.71 1.13 10.18
CA GLY A 205 -1.32 1.55 10.37
C GLY A 205 -0.49 1.41 9.08
N GLY A 206 0.28 2.44 8.71
CA GLY A 206 1.02 2.45 7.44
C GLY A 206 2.03 1.31 7.26
N ARG A 207 2.55 0.71 8.33
CA ARG A 207 3.45 -0.46 8.25
C ARG A 207 2.73 -1.80 7.99
N TYR A 208 1.40 -1.82 8.12
CA TYR A 208 0.55 -3.00 7.92
C TYR A 208 -0.40 -2.85 6.72
N SER A 209 -0.14 -1.88 5.84
CA SER A 209 -1.05 -1.50 4.75
C SER A 209 -0.75 -2.14 3.40
N VAL A 210 0.23 -3.05 3.29
CA VAL A 210 0.62 -3.63 2.00
C VAL A 210 -0.53 -4.35 1.28
N LEU A 211 -1.47 -4.93 2.02
CA LEU A 211 -2.66 -5.57 1.46
C LEU A 211 -3.86 -4.62 1.29
N SER A 212 -3.66 -3.31 1.48
CA SER A 212 -4.65 -2.27 1.16
C SER A 212 -4.32 -1.63 -0.19
N TYR A 213 -4.97 -0.51 -0.55
CA TYR A 213 -4.63 0.25 -1.75
C TYR A 213 -3.14 0.60 -1.84
N PHE A 214 -2.45 0.81 -0.71
CA PHE A 214 -1.03 1.15 -0.66
C PHE A 214 -0.12 0.17 -1.40
N GLY A 215 -0.39 -1.14 -1.30
CA GLY A 215 0.34 -2.14 -2.07
C GLY A 215 -0.43 -2.67 -3.27
N LEU A 216 -1.77 -2.80 -3.18
CA LEU A 216 -2.56 -3.42 -4.24
C LEU A 216 -2.64 -2.58 -5.53
N ILE A 217 -2.68 -1.25 -5.42
CA ILE A 217 -2.71 -0.36 -6.59
C ILE A 217 -1.40 -0.44 -7.39
N PRO A 218 -0.21 -0.18 -6.80
CA PRO A 218 1.03 -0.28 -7.56
C PRO A 218 1.29 -1.71 -8.04
N ALA A 219 0.94 -2.73 -7.27
CA ALA A 219 1.09 -4.13 -7.67
C ALA A 219 0.27 -4.45 -8.93
N ALA A 220 -1.03 -4.17 -8.91
CA ALA A 220 -1.93 -4.47 -10.02
C ALA A 220 -1.53 -3.71 -11.30
N ILE A 221 -1.16 -2.42 -11.18
CA ILE A 221 -0.71 -1.64 -12.35
C ILE A 221 0.58 -2.24 -12.91
N SER A 222 1.48 -2.75 -12.07
CA SER A 222 2.71 -3.42 -12.50
C SER A 222 2.54 -4.87 -12.94
N GLY A 223 1.29 -5.38 -13.01
CA GLY A 223 0.97 -6.71 -13.52
C GLY A 223 1.03 -7.86 -12.50
N ILE A 224 1.17 -7.57 -11.19
CA ILE A 224 1.17 -8.56 -10.10
C ILE A 224 -0.25 -8.95 -9.71
#